data_AF-A0A8C0C908-F1
#
_entry.id   AF-A0A8C0C908-F1
#
_cell.length_a   1.000
_cell.length_b   1.000
_cell.length_c   1.000
_cell.angle_alpha   90.00
_cell.angle_beta   90.00
_cell.angle_gamma   90.00
#
_symmetry.space_group_name_H-M   'P 1'
#
loop_
_entity.id
_entity.type
_entity.pdbx_description
1 polymer ?
#
loop_
_entity_poly.entity_id
_entity_poly.type
_entity_poly.pdbx_seq_one_letter_code
_entity_poly.pdbx_strand_id
1 'polypeptide(L)'
;MLLAASKVLDRLKPVIGVNTDPERSEGHLCLPVRYTHSFPEALQKFYRGEFRWLWRQRIRLYLEGTGINPVPVDLHEQQLSLNQHSRAFNIERVHDERFEASGPQLLPVRALNEVFIGESLSSRMSYSWAVAVDNLRRSIPTLKGLASYYEISVDDGPWEKQKSSGLNLCTGTGSKAWSFNINRVTPQAVEDVLNIAKRQGNLSLPLNREFVEKVTNEYNESLLYSPEEPKILFSIREPIANRVFSSSRQRCFTSKVCVRSRCWDACMVVDGGTSFEFNDGAIASMLINKEDELRTVLLEQ
;
A
#
# COMPACT_ATOMS: atom_id res chain seq x y z
N MET A 1 -2.62 11.51 -12.44
CA MET A 1 -3.54 11.82 -11.32
C MET A 1 -2.86 11.70 -9.95
N LEU A 2 -2.25 10.55 -9.61
CA LEU A 2 -1.55 10.37 -8.32
C LEU A 2 -0.46 11.42 -8.07
N LEU A 3 0.38 11.69 -9.07
CA LEU A 3 1.39 12.77 -8.99
C LEU A 3 0.77 14.15 -8.74
N ALA A 4 -0.39 14.47 -9.33
CA ALA A 4 -1.06 15.75 -9.07
C ALA A 4 -1.63 15.78 -7.64
N ALA A 5 -2.21 14.68 -7.17
CA ALA A 5 -2.74 14.54 -5.82
C ALA A 5 -1.65 14.65 -4.74
N SER A 6 -0.42 14.17 -5.00
CA SER A 6 0.69 14.26 -4.04
C SER A 6 1.17 15.68 -3.81
N LYS A 7 0.94 16.61 -4.77
CA LYS A 7 1.28 18.04 -4.64
C LYS A 7 0.18 18.88 -3.97
N VAL A 8 -0.98 18.28 -3.67
CA VAL A 8 -2.09 18.94 -2.96
C VAL A 8 -2.04 18.53 -1.50
N LEU A 9 -1.61 19.40 -0.59
CA LEU A 9 -1.43 19.02 0.82
C LEU A 9 -2.65 19.29 1.71
N ASP A 10 -3.56 20.14 1.25
CA ASP A 10 -4.79 20.50 1.94
C ASP A 10 -6.04 20.05 1.17
N ARG A 11 -7.20 20.21 1.80
CA ARG A 11 -8.51 19.89 1.21
C ARG A 11 -9.11 21.00 0.34
N LEU A 12 -8.43 22.13 0.17
CA LEU A 12 -8.97 23.32 -0.47
C LEU A 12 -8.81 23.28 -1.99
N LYS A 13 -7.69 22.73 -2.48
CA LYS A 13 -7.40 22.65 -3.91
C LYS A 13 -8.03 21.41 -4.55
N PRO A 14 -9.03 21.55 -5.46
CA PRO A 14 -9.60 20.40 -6.15
C PRO A 14 -8.65 19.86 -7.22
N VAL A 15 -8.80 18.58 -7.56
CA VAL A 15 -8.07 17.94 -8.66
C VAL A 15 -9.05 17.27 -9.62
N ILE A 16 -8.86 17.53 -10.91
CA ILE A 16 -9.64 16.93 -12.00
C ILE A 16 -8.68 16.10 -12.85
N GLY A 17 -8.94 14.80 -12.97
CA GLY A 17 -8.17 13.92 -13.84
C GLY A 17 -8.86 13.75 -15.19
N VAL A 18 -8.16 13.98 -16.29
CA VAL A 18 -8.62 13.61 -17.63
C VAL A 18 -7.76 12.44 -18.10
N ASN A 19 -8.39 11.35 -18.53
CA ASN A 19 -7.66 10.20 -19.06
C ASN A 19 -7.25 10.52 -20.50
N THR A 20 -5.95 10.59 -20.78
CA THR A 20 -5.43 10.89 -22.13
C THR A 20 -5.25 9.65 -23.00
N ASP A 21 -5.35 8.45 -22.42
CA ASP A 21 -5.20 7.17 -23.13
C ASP A 21 -6.28 6.18 -22.66
N PRO A 22 -7.54 6.39 -23.08
CA PRO A 22 -8.68 5.56 -22.67
C PRO A 22 -8.68 4.17 -23.32
N GLU A 23 -7.94 3.97 -24.40
CA GLU A 23 -7.84 2.67 -25.07
C GLU A 23 -6.95 1.71 -24.27
N ARG A 24 -5.91 2.22 -23.61
CA ARG A 24 -4.97 1.41 -22.83
C ARG A 24 -5.21 1.42 -21.34
N SER A 25 -6.02 2.36 -20.83
CA SER A 25 -6.24 2.51 -19.39
C SER A 25 -7.68 2.88 -19.06
N GLU A 26 -8.25 2.23 -18.04
CA GLU A 26 -9.59 2.56 -17.56
C GLU A 26 -9.65 3.95 -16.90
N GLY A 27 -8.56 4.35 -16.22
CA GLY A 27 -8.46 5.66 -15.59
C GLY A 27 -9.48 5.88 -14.46
N HIS A 28 -9.57 4.97 -13.49
CA HIS A 28 -10.53 5.03 -12.36
C HIS A 28 -10.58 6.34 -11.54
N LEU A 29 -9.53 7.17 -11.65
CA LEU A 29 -9.43 8.47 -10.95
C LEU A 29 -9.77 9.66 -11.86
N CYS A 30 -10.01 9.41 -13.15
CA CYS A 30 -10.29 10.41 -14.15
C CYS A 30 -11.81 10.53 -14.41
N LEU A 31 -12.19 11.56 -15.16
CA LEU A 31 -13.53 11.72 -15.69
C LEU A 31 -13.94 10.50 -16.52
N PRO A 32 -15.25 10.18 -16.60
CA PRO A 32 -15.75 9.13 -17.47
C PRO A 32 -15.20 9.24 -18.90
N VAL A 33 -14.88 8.10 -19.51
CA VAL A 33 -14.19 8.01 -20.81
C VAL A 33 -14.82 8.85 -21.92
N ARG A 34 -16.16 9.02 -21.91
CA ARG A 34 -16.87 9.89 -22.87
C ARG A 34 -16.32 11.32 -22.89
N TYR A 35 -15.89 11.83 -21.74
CA TYR A 35 -15.38 13.19 -21.58
C TYR A 35 -13.90 13.33 -21.97
N THR A 36 -13.18 12.22 -22.17
CA THR A 36 -11.89 12.26 -22.88
C THR A 36 -12.08 12.67 -24.33
N HIS A 37 -13.08 12.10 -25.00
CA HIS A 37 -13.38 12.40 -26.40
C HIS A 37 -14.22 13.68 -26.58
N SER A 38 -15.00 14.06 -25.55
CA SER A 38 -15.88 15.24 -25.54
C SER A 38 -15.56 16.16 -24.35
N PHE A 39 -14.31 16.60 -24.22
CA PHE A 39 -13.93 17.49 -23.13
C PHE A 39 -14.69 18.83 -23.09
N PRO A 40 -15.05 19.46 -24.23
CA PRO A 40 -15.89 20.67 -24.21
C PRO A 40 -17.22 20.48 -23.48
N GLU A 41 -17.84 19.30 -23.56
CA GLU A 41 -19.06 18.97 -22.84
C GLU A 41 -18.83 18.93 -21.31
N ALA A 42 -17.72 18.33 -20.87
CA ALA A 42 -17.32 18.33 -19.47
C ALA A 42 -17.13 19.77 -18.95
N LEU A 43 -16.47 20.62 -19.74
CA LEU A 43 -16.30 22.04 -19.40
C LEU A 43 -17.65 22.76 -19.25
N GLN A 44 -18.59 22.54 -20.18
CA GLN A 44 -19.93 23.13 -20.08
C GLN A 44 -20.66 22.68 -18.80
N LYS A 45 -20.55 21.39 -18.45
CA LYS A 45 -21.09 20.88 -17.18
C LYS A 45 -20.45 21.54 -15.97
N PHE A 46 -19.13 21.74 -15.98
CA PHE A 46 -18.45 22.47 -14.90
C PHE A 46 -18.91 23.93 -14.79
N TYR A 47 -19.05 24.64 -15.90
CA TYR A 47 -19.56 26.02 -15.91
C TYR A 47 -20.99 26.13 -15.37
N ARG A 48 -21.83 25.14 -15.65
CA ARG A 48 -23.23 25.08 -15.19
C ARG A 48 -23.41 24.54 -13.77
N GLY A 49 -22.34 24.03 -13.15
CA GLY A 49 -22.44 23.35 -11.86
C GLY A 49 -23.08 21.96 -11.92
N GLU A 50 -23.16 21.34 -13.10
CA GLU A 50 -23.74 20.01 -13.33
C GLU A 50 -22.74 18.90 -12.96
N PHE A 51 -22.30 18.88 -11.71
CA PHE A 51 -21.38 17.87 -11.19
C PHE A 51 -21.53 17.74 -9.67
N ARG A 52 -20.98 16.66 -9.11
CA ARG A 52 -20.86 16.51 -7.65
C ARG A 52 -19.41 16.48 -7.21
N TRP A 53 -19.17 16.99 -6.01
CA TRP A 53 -17.88 16.80 -5.35
C TRP A 53 -17.79 15.37 -4.79
N LEU A 54 -16.59 14.81 -4.88
CA LEU A 54 -16.22 13.55 -4.25
C LEU A 54 -15.02 13.80 -3.34
N TRP A 55 -15.19 13.50 -2.05
CA TRP A 55 -14.17 13.73 -1.02
C TRP A 55 -13.39 12.44 -0.75
N ARG A 56 -12.26 12.28 -1.44
CA ARG A 56 -11.46 11.07 -1.34
C ARG A 56 -10.60 11.11 -0.09
N GLN A 57 -10.70 10.09 0.75
CA GLN A 57 -9.84 9.92 1.90
C GLN A 57 -8.40 9.67 1.47
N ARG A 58 -7.45 10.16 2.28
CA ARG A 58 -6.02 9.94 2.10
C ARG A 58 -5.37 9.52 3.41
N ILE A 59 -4.32 8.71 3.31
CA ILE A 59 -3.56 8.26 4.47
C ILE A 59 -2.50 9.33 4.81
N ARG A 60 -2.59 9.88 6.02
CA ARG A 60 -1.56 10.71 6.63
C ARG A 60 -0.49 9.82 7.23
N LEU A 61 0.77 10.16 7.01
CA LEU A 61 1.91 9.39 7.50
C LEU A 61 2.78 10.24 8.43
N TYR A 62 3.12 9.68 9.57
CA TYR A 62 4.18 10.17 10.44
C TYR A 62 5.32 9.15 10.50
N LEU A 63 6.56 9.62 10.55
CA LEU A 63 7.76 8.81 10.69
C LEU A 63 8.52 9.22 11.96
N GLU A 64 8.91 8.25 12.77
CA GLU A 64 9.71 8.46 13.99
C GLU A 64 10.64 7.27 14.27
N GLY A 65 11.48 7.38 15.28
CA GLY A 65 12.39 6.31 15.71
C GLY A 65 13.83 6.56 15.30
N THR A 66 14.66 5.51 15.37
CA THR A 66 16.10 5.61 15.19
C THR A 66 16.49 5.52 13.72
N GLY A 67 17.38 6.41 13.27
CA GLY A 67 17.95 6.34 11.91
C GLY A 67 16.94 6.63 10.79
N ILE A 68 15.87 7.35 11.09
CA ILE A 68 14.88 7.73 10.07
C ILE A 68 15.44 8.78 9.13
N ASN A 69 15.09 8.66 7.85
CA ASN A 69 15.31 9.70 6.85
C ASN A 69 13.93 10.12 6.29
N PRO A 70 13.44 11.34 6.61
CA PRO A 70 12.17 11.84 6.10
C PRO A 70 12.26 12.32 4.64
N VAL A 71 13.45 12.30 4.03
CA VAL A 71 13.65 12.72 2.65
C VAL A 71 13.05 11.68 1.70
N PRO A 72 12.09 12.08 0.84
CA PRO A 72 11.48 11.18 -0.12
C PRO A 72 12.43 10.88 -1.28
N VAL A 73 12.41 9.63 -1.75
CA VAL A 73 12.98 9.22 -3.04
C VAL A 73 11.84 9.10 -4.04
N ASP A 74 11.87 9.89 -5.11
CA ASP A 74 10.91 9.78 -6.23
C ASP A 74 11.25 8.56 -7.07
N LEU A 75 10.30 7.63 -7.24
CA LEU A 75 10.48 6.39 -8.01
C LEU A 75 10.18 6.58 -9.51
N HIS A 76 9.50 7.65 -9.92
CA HIS A 76 9.10 7.89 -11.31
C HIS A 76 10.24 8.45 -12.17
N GLU A 77 11.11 9.28 -11.60
CA GLU A 77 12.31 9.78 -12.30
C GLU A 77 13.45 8.73 -12.32
N GLN A 78 13.27 7.70 -11.53
CA GLN A 78 14.31 6.78 -11.09
C GLN A 78 13.90 5.36 -11.50
N GLN A 79 13.99 5.09 -12.81
CA GLN A 79 14.11 3.72 -13.32
C GLN A 79 15.50 3.17 -12.93
N LEU A 80 15.78 3.14 -11.63
CA LEU A 80 17.10 2.88 -11.07
C LEU A 80 17.42 1.40 -11.16
N SER A 81 18.63 1.12 -11.65
CA SER A 81 19.30 -0.12 -11.31
C SER A 81 19.52 -0.17 -9.79
N LEU A 82 19.41 -1.35 -9.20
CA LEU A 82 19.57 -1.64 -7.76
C LEU A 82 20.77 -0.96 -7.07
N ASN A 83 21.87 -0.74 -7.80
CA ASN A 83 23.05 -0.04 -7.27
C ASN A 83 22.79 1.44 -7.03
N GLN A 84 21.91 2.07 -7.79
CA GLN A 84 21.54 3.48 -7.61
C GLN A 84 20.56 3.66 -6.46
N HIS A 85 19.66 2.70 -6.18
CA HIS A 85 18.81 2.73 -4.99
C HIS A 85 19.64 2.67 -3.71
N SER A 86 20.53 1.67 -3.59
CA SER A 86 21.43 1.56 -2.44
C SER A 86 22.39 2.76 -2.35
N ARG A 87 22.82 3.33 -3.48
CA ARG A 87 23.67 4.54 -3.49
C ARG A 87 22.90 5.81 -3.15
N ALA A 88 21.64 5.98 -3.51
CA ALA A 88 20.86 7.16 -3.12
C ALA A 88 20.77 7.26 -1.58
N PHE A 89 20.50 6.14 -0.90
CA PHE A 89 20.52 6.07 0.56
C PHE A 89 21.93 6.08 1.18
N ASN A 90 22.97 5.66 0.44
CA ASN A 90 24.36 5.65 0.94
C ASN A 90 25.17 6.93 0.63
N ILE A 91 24.84 7.71 -0.41
CA ILE A 91 25.57 8.93 -0.78
C ILE A 91 25.33 10.04 0.25
N GLU A 92 24.15 10.07 0.90
CA GLU A 92 23.87 10.96 2.04
C GLU A 92 24.61 10.55 3.33
N ARG A 93 25.24 9.37 3.39
CA ARG A 93 26.01 8.97 4.60
C ARG A 93 27.35 9.70 4.74
N VAL A 94 27.81 10.45 3.72
CA VAL A 94 29.12 11.12 3.74
C VAL A 94 29.02 12.55 4.29
N HIS A 95 27.83 13.13 4.34
CA HIS A 95 27.55 14.38 5.05
C HIS A 95 26.13 14.32 5.60
N ASP A 96 25.95 14.00 6.89
CA ASP A 96 25.14 14.88 7.74
C ASP A 96 25.15 14.48 9.22
N GLU A 97 25.05 15.52 10.03
CA GLU A 97 24.80 15.49 11.46
C GLU A 97 23.57 14.62 11.75
N ARG A 98 23.65 13.76 12.77
CA ARG A 98 22.53 12.91 13.19
C ARG A 98 21.31 13.80 13.46
N PHE A 99 20.32 13.77 12.57
CA PHE A 99 19.01 14.34 12.83
C PHE A 99 18.33 13.55 13.96
N GLU A 100 18.61 13.92 15.21
CA GLU A 100 17.85 13.47 16.38
C GLU A 100 16.58 14.32 16.49
N ALA A 101 15.64 14.12 15.55
CA ALA A 101 14.31 14.69 15.71
C ALA A 101 13.61 13.98 16.87
N SER A 102 13.34 14.74 17.93
CA SER A 102 12.58 14.24 19.08
C SER A 102 11.09 14.23 18.76
N GLY A 103 10.63 13.14 18.12
CA GLY A 103 9.20 12.82 17.96
C GLY A 103 8.72 12.57 16.52
N PRO A 104 7.40 12.35 16.35
CA PRO A 104 6.78 12.06 15.06
C PRO A 104 6.93 13.20 14.05
N GLN A 105 7.57 12.91 12.92
CA GLN A 105 7.67 13.81 11.79
C GLN A 105 6.55 13.56 10.78
N LEU A 106 5.77 14.59 10.47
CA LEU A 106 4.75 14.51 9.42
C LEU A 106 5.42 14.47 8.04
N LEU A 107 5.17 13.42 7.26
CA LEU A 107 5.74 13.32 5.91
C LEU A 107 5.07 14.31 4.94
N PRO A 108 5.78 14.79 3.90
CA PRO A 108 5.29 15.80 2.97
C PRO A 108 4.32 15.23 1.90
N VAL A 109 3.82 14.02 2.08
CA VAL A 109 2.92 13.33 1.14
C VAL A 109 1.71 12.74 1.87
N ARG A 110 0.64 12.46 1.11
CA ARG A 110 -0.56 11.75 1.55
C ARG A 110 -0.89 10.68 0.54
N ALA A 111 -1.08 9.44 0.99
CA ALA A 111 -1.40 8.35 0.08
C ALA A 111 -2.87 8.46 -0.35
N LEU A 112 -3.12 8.62 -1.66
CA LEU A 112 -4.47 8.58 -2.21
C LEU A 112 -4.95 7.14 -2.40
N ASN A 113 -4.08 6.25 -2.88
CA ASN A 113 -4.40 4.85 -3.08
C ASN A 113 -3.94 4.02 -1.89
N GLU A 114 -2.62 3.86 -1.74
CA GLU A 114 -2.05 2.94 -0.78
C GLU A 114 -0.65 3.29 -0.30
N VAL A 115 -0.32 2.75 0.87
CA VAL A 115 1.02 2.66 1.43
C VAL A 115 1.43 1.19 1.43
N PHE A 116 2.64 0.90 0.96
CA PHE A 116 3.25 -0.41 1.05
C PHE A 116 4.49 -0.36 1.94
N ILE A 117 4.65 -1.33 2.82
CA ILE A 117 5.84 -1.50 3.66
C ILE A 117 6.39 -2.90 3.46
N GLY A 118 7.69 -3.01 3.16
CA GLY A 118 8.36 -4.29 3.09
C GLY A 118 9.85 -4.19 2.83
N GLU A 119 10.54 -5.31 2.99
CA GLU A 119 11.93 -5.49 2.56
C GLU A 119 12.06 -5.20 1.06
N SER A 120 13.01 -4.33 0.72
CA SER A 120 13.33 -3.93 -0.65
C SER A 120 13.77 -5.12 -1.51
N LEU A 121 14.31 -6.17 -0.88
CA LEU A 121 14.96 -7.31 -1.52
C LEU A 121 14.43 -8.66 -1.02
N SER A 122 13.11 -8.78 -0.90
CA SER A 122 12.42 -9.95 -0.32
C SER A 122 12.75 -11.31 -0.97
N SER A 123 13.21 -11.33 -2.22
CA SER A 123 13.60 -12.53 -2.96
C SER A 123 15.09 -12.87 -2.92
N ARG A 124 15.95 -12.01 -2.35
CA ARG A 124 17.38 -12.30 -2.30
C ARG A 124 17.67 -13.32 -1.21
N MET A 125 18.18 -14.48 -1.62
CA MET A 125 19.08 -15.25 -0.76
C MET A 125 20.28 -14.36 -0.46
N SER A 126 20.63 -14.19 0.81
CA SER A 126 21.80 -13.40 1.19
C SER A 126 23.06 -14.06 0.61
N TYR A 127 23.61 -13.52 -0.47
CA TYR A 127 24.90 -13.93 -1.04
C TYR A 127 26.09 -13.37 -0.25
N SER A 128 25.88 -12.91 1.00
CA SER A 128 26.96 -12.60 1.93
C SER A 128 27.57 -13.90 2.50
N TRP A 129 28.14 -14.72 1.62
CA TRP A 129 29.10 -15.77 2.00
C TRP A 129 30.39 -15.72 1.17
N ALA A 130 30.43 -15.01 0.04
CA ALA A 130 31.57 -15.07 -0.88
C ALA A 130 32.75 -14.13 -0.58
N VAL A 131 32.68 -13.24 0.43
CA VAL A 131 33.79 -12.29 0.73
C VAL A 131 34.14 -12.22 2.23
N ALA A 132 33.83 -13.25 3.01
CA ALA A 132 34.37 -13.40 4.36
C ALA A 132 35.11 -14.74 4.48
N VAL A 133 36.11 -14.91 3.61
CA VAL A 133 37.20 -15.86 3.88
C VAL A 133 38.17 -15.14 4.82
N ASP A 134 37.77 -14.96 6.07
CA ASP A 134 38.74 -14.86 7.16
C ASP A 134 38.11 -15.34 8.46
N ASN A 135 38.83 -16.27 9.10
CA ASN A 135 38.39 -17.20 10.13
C ASN A 135 38.03 -16.58 11.48
N LEU A 136 37.06 -15.64 11.55
CA LEU A 136 36.67 -15.07 12.84
C LEU A 136 35.22 -14.53 12.88
N ARG A 137 34.22 -15.40 12.79
CA ARG A 137 32.89 -15.19 13.43
C ARG A 137 32.04 -16.45 13.39
N ARG A 138 32.22 -17.33 14.39
CA ARG A 138 31.14 -18.23 14.83
C ARG A 138 30.02 -17.34 15.38
N SER A 139 28.78 -17.61 14.98
CA SER A 139 27.51 -17.05 15.49
C SER A 139 26.90 -15.85 14.74
N ILE A 140 26.61 -15.99 13.45
CA ILE A 140 25.57 -15.16 12.80
C ILE A 140 24.39 -16.10 12.49
N PRO A 141 23.18 -15.88 13.03
CA PRO A 141 22.02 -16.70 12.70
C PRO A 141 21.72 -16.57 11.21
N THR A 142 21.61 -17.71 10.54
CA THR A 142 21.13 -17.90 9.17
C THR A 142 20.09 -16.86 8.75
N LEU A 143 20.44 -15.96 7.81
CA LEU A 143 19.52 -15.10 7.08
C LEU A 143 18.69 -15.96 6.09
N LYS A 144 17.74 -16.73 6.64
CA LYS A 144 16.72 -17.46 5.86
C LYS A 144 15.73 -16.45 5.29
N GLY A 145 15.91 -16.05 4.02
CA GLY A 145 14.97 -15.25 3.21
C GLY A 145 14.53 -13.92 3.85
N LEU A 146 14.78 -12.78 3.21
CA LEU A 146 14.41 -11.47 3.75
C LEU A 146 12.89 -11.22 3.65
N ALA A 147 12.08 -12.06 4.30
CA ALA A 147 10.69 -11.71 4.55
C ALA A 147 10.65 -10.60 5.59
N SER A 148 9.85 -9.58 5.30
CA SER A 148 9.65 -8.39 6.13
C SER A 148 9.26 -8.79 7.55
N TYR A 149 10.09 -8.44 8.54
CA TYR A 149 9.78 -8.56 9.95
C TYR A 149 9.45 -7.17 10.51
N TYR A 150 8.28 -7.05 11.13
CA TYR A 150 7.82 -5.82 11.76
C TYR A 150 6.91 -6.13 12.94
N GLU A 151 6.65 -5.13 13.76
CA GLU A 151 5.59 -5.14 14.76
C GLU A 151 4.48 -4.21 14.27
N ILE A 152 3.23 -4.64 14.40
CA ILE A 152 2.05 -3.87 13.97
C ILE A 152 1.11 -3.64 15.16
N SER A 153 0.58 -2.43 15.29
CA SER A 153 -0.50 -2.08 16.21
C SER A 153 -1.64 -1.45 15.41
N VAL A 154 -2.86 -1.90 15.66
CA VAL A 154 -4.07 -1.50 14.96
C VAL A 154 -5.00 -0.82 15.95
N ASP A 155 -5.46 0.39 15.63
CA ASP A 155 -6.34 1.22 16.47
C ASP A 155 -5.88 1.29 17.94
N ASP A 156 -4.58 1.53 18.15
CA ASP A 156 -3.94 1.62 19.48
C ASP A 156 -4.02 0.32 20.32
N GLY A 157 -4.32 -0.79 19.66
CA GLY A 157 -4.27 -2.13 20.23
C GLY A 157 -2.83 -2.62 20.51
N PRO A 158 -2.70 -3.86 21.02
CA PRO A 158 -1.40 -4.44 21.33
C PRO A 158 -0.51 -4.54 20.09
N TRP A 159 0.81 -4.46 20.31
CA TRP A 159 1.80 -4.70 19.27
C TRP A 159 1.93 -6.20 19.00
N GLU A 160 1.68 -6.61 17.76
CA GLU A 160 1.82 -7.99 17.30
C GLU A 160 3.04 -8.12 16.38
N LYS A 161 3.84 -9.16 16.60
CA LYS A 161 4.98 -9.48 15.72
C LYS A 161 4.47 -10.12 14.43
N GLN A 162 4.89 -9.59 13.29
CA GLN A 162 4.55 -10.12 11.99
C GLN A 162 5.75 -10.36 11.11
N LYS A 163 5.71 -11.50 10.40
CA LYS A 163 6.67 -11.82 9.35
C LYS A 163 5.93 -12.19 8.07
N SER A 164 6.20 -11.51 6.98
CA SER A 164 5.39 -11.58 5.75
C SER A 164 6.15 -11.04 4.54
N SER A 165 5.60 -11.16 3.34
CA SER A 165 6.17 -10.49 2.15
C SER A 165 6.03 -8.97 2.21
N GLY A 166 5.13 -8.45 3.05
CA GLY A 166 4.94 -7.02 3.27
C GLY A 166 3.56 -6.68 3.80
N LEU A 167 3.32 -5.40 4.01
CA LEU A 167 2.06 -4.84 4.49
C LEU A 167 1.55 -3.83 3.47
N ASN A 168 0.30 -3.98 3.03
CA ASN A 168 -0.40 -3.00 2.21
C ASN A 168 -1.48 -2.33 3.04
N LEU A 169 -1.60 -1.00 2.96
CA LEU A 169 -2.65 -0.20 3.57
C LEU A 169 -3.30 0.63 2.47
N CYS A 170 -4.58 0.45 2.17
CA CYS A 170 -5.25 1.20 1.12
C CYS A 170 -6.42 2.02 1.63
N THR A 171 -6.81 3.04 0.87
CA THR A 171 -8.07 3.79 1.01
C THR A 171 -9.15 3.20 0.10
N GLY A 172 -10.39 3.69 0.20
CA GLY A 172 -11.45 3.29 -0.74
C GLY A 172 -11.18 3.70 -2.19
N THR A 173 -10.29 4.68 -2.41
CA THR A 173 -9.78 4.98 -3.75
C THR A 173 -8.80 3.89 -4.23
N GLY A 174 -7.87 3.46 -3.37
CA GLY A 174 -6.91 2.40 -3.65
C GLY A 174 -7.50 0.99 -3.69
N SER A 175 -8.73 0.80 -3.20
CA SER A 175 -9.41 -0.50 -3.22
C SER A 175 -9.70 -1.02 -4.63
N LYS A 176 -9.58 -0.17 -5.67
CA LYS A 176 -9.68 -0.54 -7.09
C LYS A 176 -8.32 -0.67 -7.80
N ALA A 177 -7.22 -0.44 -7.07
CA ALA A 177 -5.88 -0.37 -7.62
C ALA A 177 -5.08 -1.65 -7.28
N TRP A 178 -3.83 -1.52 -6.84
CA TRP A 178 -2.98 -2.66 -6.51
C TRP A 178 -3.57 -3.49 -5.37
N SER A 179 -4.16 -2.84 -4.37
CA SER A 179 -4.79 -3.53 -3.24
C SER A 179 -5.88 -4.53 -3.67
N PHE A 180 -6.68 -4.21 -4.69
CA PHE A 180 -7.65 -5.16 -5.25
C PHE A 180 -6.98 -6.43 -5.78
N ASN A 181 -5.96 -6.25 -6.62
CA ASN A 181 -5.33 -7.33 -7.37
C ASN A 181 -4.60 -8.32 -6.47
N ILE A 182 -4.07 -7.86 -5.34
CA ILE A 182 -3.36 -8.72 -4.39
C ILE A 182 -4.30 -9.44 -3.42
N ASN A 183 -5.55 -8.99 -3.32
CA ASN A 183 -6.53 -9.48 -2.35
C ASN A 183 -7.67 -10.28 -3.00
N ARG A 184 -7.89 -10.14 -4.32
CA ARG A 184 -8.94 -10.85 -5.06
C ARG A 184 -8.68 -12.36 -5.11
N VAL A 185 -9.76 -13.12 -5.25
CA VAL A 185 -9.72 -14.56 -5.50
C VAL A 185 -10.11 -14.87 -6.93
N THR A 186 -9.62 -16.00 -7.43
CA THR A 186 -9.98 -16.53 -8.75
C THR A 186 -11.10 -17.56 -8.62
N PRO A 187 -11.89 -17.80 -9.68
CA PRO A 187 -12.88 -18.88 -9.69
C PRO A 187 -12.27 -20.24 -9.33
N GLN A 188 -11.06 -20.52 -9.81
CA GLN A 188 -10.33 -21.76 -9.47
C GLN A 188 -10.11 -21.90 -7.96
N ALA A 189 -9.61 -20.85 -7.29
CA ALA A 189 -9.36 -20.92 -5.85
C ALA A 189 -10.66 -21.13 -5.04
N VAL A 190 -11.75 -20.49 -5.47
CA VAL A 190 -13.07 -20.67 -4.85
C VAL A 190 -13.59 -22.09 -5.08
N GLU A 191 -13.50 -22.60 -6.30
CA GLU A 191 -13.89 -23.96 -6.66
C GLU A 191 -13.12 -25.01 -5.84
N ASP A 192 -11.81 -24.86 -5.70
CA ASP A 192 -10.95 -25.76 -4.93
C ASP A 192 -11.41 -25.85 -3.46
N VAL A 193 -11.66 -24.69 -2.82
CA VAL A 193 -12.14 -24.62 -1.43
C VAL A 193 -13.52 -25.24 -1.28
N LEU A 194 -14.45 -24.92 -2.18
CA LEU A 194 -15.81 -25.47 -2.15
C LEU A 194 -15.83 -26.99 -2.38
N ASN A 195 -14.97 -27.50 -3.26
CA ASN A 195 -14.80 -28.93 -3.47
C ASN A 195 -14.23 -29.64 -2.24
N ILE A 196 -13.29 -29.01 -1.51
CA ILE A 196 -12.83 -29.52 -0.21
C ILE A 196 -13.98 -29.59 0.79
N ALA A 197 -14.77 -28.51 0.93
CA ALA A 197 -15.90 -28.47 1.85
C ALA A 197 -16.96 -29.55 1.54
N LYS A 198 -17.24 -29.77 0.25
CA LYS A 198 -18.12 -30.85 -0.22
C LYS A 198 -17.61 -32.24 0.16
N ARG A 199 -16.31 -32.50 0.01
CA ARG A 199 -15.69 -33.79 0.40
C ARG A 199 -15.76 -34.06 1.90
N GLN A 200 -15.76 -33.02 2.73
CA GLN A 200 -15.90 -33.16 4.20
C GLN A 200 -17.35 -33.41 4.65
N GLY A 201 -18.31 -33.55 3.72
CA GLY A 201 -19.73 -33.75 4.04
C GLY A 201 -20.46 -32.49 4.53
N ASN A 202 -19.78 -31.35 4.53
CA ASN A 202 -20.31 -30.08 5.05
C ASN A 202 -21.02 -29.23 3.99
N LEU A 203 -21.23 -29.76 2.77
CA LEU A 203 -21.87 -29.04 1.68
C LEU A 203 -22.72 -29.98 0.82
N SER A 204 -24.04 -29.79 0.82
CA SER A 204 -25.00 -30.52 -0.01
C SER A 204 -25.37 -29.80 -1.31
N LEU A 205 -24.78 -28.64 -1.58
CA LEU A 205 -25.11 -27.80 -2.74
C LEU A 205 -24.46 -28.32 -4.04
N PRO A 206 -25.15 -28.22 -5.19
CA PRO A 206 -24.56 -28.49 -6.50
C PRO A 206 -23.55 -27.38 -6.84
N LEU A 207 -22.27 -27.74 -6.89
CA LEU A 207 -21.19 -26.85 -7.33
C LEU A 207 -21.22 -26.75 -8.85
N ASN A 208 -21.92 -25.75 -9.38
CA ASN A 208 -21.88 -25.40 -10.80
C ASN A 208 -21.03 -24.15 -11.01
N ARG A 209 -20.63 -23.92 -12.26
CA ARG A 209 -19.76 -22.80 -12.63
C ARG A 209 -20.36 -21.43 -12.29
N GLU A 210 -21.66 -21.25 -12.50
CA GLU A 210 -22.38 -20.01 -12.19
C GLU A 210 -22.30 -19.65 -10.69
N PHE A 211 -22.46 -20.65 -9.81
CA PHE A 211 -22.34 -20.45 -8.38
C PHE A 211 -20.91 -20.06 -7.97
N VAL A 212 -19.90 -20.72 -8.52
CA VAL A 212 -18.48 -20.37 -8.26
C VAL A 212 -18.19 -18.95 -8.72
N GLU A 213 -18.65 -18.56 -9.91
CA GLU A 213 -18.49 -17.21 -10.44
C GLU A 213 -19.20 -16.17 -9.56
N LYS A 214 -20.42 -16.46 -9.11
CA LYS A 214 -21.17 -15.59 -8.19
C LYS A 214 -20.44 -15.38 -6.86
N VAL A 215 -20.00 -16.45 -6.21
CA VAL A 215 -19.26 -16.37 -4.93
C VAL A 215 -17.94 -15.62 -5.12
N THR A 216 -17.24 -15.86 -6.23
CA THR A 216 -16.00 -15.15 -6.58
C THR A 216 -16.24 -13.65 -6.72
N ASN A 217 -17.29 -13.27 -7.46
CA ASN A 217 -17.63 -11.88 -7.69
C ASN A 217 -18.05 -11.19 -6.40
N GLU A 218 -18.91 -11.83 -5.59
CA GLU A 218 -19.36 -11.29 -4.30
C GLU A 218 -18.19 -11.07 -3.33
N TYR A 219 -17.25 -12.02 -3.26
CA TYR A 219 -16.03 -11.84 -2.47
C TYR A 219 -15.19 -10.67 -2.98
N ASN A 220 -14.95 -10.59 -4.30
CA ASN A 220 -14.10 -9.55 -4.87
C ASN A 220 -14.76 -8.17 -4.74
N GLU A 221 -16.07 -8.06 -4.90
CA GLU A 221 -16.85 -6.83 -4.66
C GLU A 221 -16.76 -6.39 -3.19
N SER A 222 -16.70 -7.33 -2.24
CA SER A 222 -16.52 -7.00 -0.81
C SER A 222 -15.18 -6.33 -0.48
N LEU A 223 -14.20 -6.40 -1.38
CA LEU A 223 -12.92 -5.69 -1.24
C LEU A 223 -13.05 -4.21 -1.61
N LEU A 224 -14.09 -3.85 -2.36
CA LEU A 224 -14.35 -2.48 -2.80
C LEU A 224 -15.15 -1.74 -1.72
N TYR A 225 -14.75 -0.51 -1.45
CA TYR A 225 -15.47 0.35 -0.52
C TYR A 225 -15.38 1.81 -0.97
N SER A 226 -16.24 2.66 -0.43
CA SER A 226 -16.36 4.02 -0.93
C SER A 226 -15.09 4.82 -0.65
N PRO A 227 -14.62 5.64 -1.61
CA PRO A 227 -13.48 6.52 -1.39
C PRO A 227 -13.72 7.60 -0.34
N GLU A 228 -14.98 7.83 0.06
CA GLU A 228 -15.36 8.80 1.09
C GLU A 228 -15.37 8.20 2.50
N GLU A 229 -15.27 6.88 2.64
CA GLU A 229 -15.28 6.21 3.94
C GLU A 229 -13.95 6.41 4.70
N PRO A 230 -13.96 6.97 5.93
CA PRO A 230 -12.76 7.33 6.68
C PRO A 230 -12.12 6.12 7.38
N LYS A 231 -11.78 5.10 6.59
CA LYS A 231 -11.17 3.86 7.05
C LYS A 231 -10.06 3.42 6.10
N ILE A 232 -9.12 2.66 6.66
CA ILE A 232 -8.01 2.04 5.97
C ILE A 232 -8.29 0.54 5.95
N LEU A 233 -8.09 -0.11 4.81
CA LEU A 233 -8.01 -1.56 4.73
C LEU A 233 -6.53 -1.93 4.75
N PHE A 234 -6.06 -2.57 5.83
CA PHE A 234 -4.72 -3.17 5.83
C PHE A 234 -4.81 -4.63 5.40
N SER A 235 -3.81 -5.11 4.67
CA SER A 235 -3.63 -6.53 4.31
C SER A 235 -2.17 -6.95 4.43
N ILE A 236 -1.92 -8.00 5.20
CA ILE A 236 -0.63 -8.67 5.38
C ILE A 236 -0.43 -9.67 4.24
N ARG A 237 0.64 -9.52 3.47
CA ARG A 237 0.92 -10.36 2.30
C ARG A 237 1.68 -11.62 2.67
N GLU A 238 1.09 -12.79 2.43
CA GLU A 238 1.76 -14.09 2.62
C GLU A 238 2.37 -14.24 4.03
N PRO A 239 1.55 -14.15 5.10
CA PRO A 239 2.05 -14.23 6.47
C PRO A 239 2.71 -15.57 6.76
N ILE A 240 3.86 -15.52 7.45
CA ILE A 240 4.59 -16.69 7.93
C ILE A 240 4.10 -17.00 9.35
N ALA A 241 3.37 -18.10 9.52
CA ALA A 241 2.91 -18.57 10.83
C ALA A 241 3.84 -19.64 11.40
N ASN A 242 4.31 -19.45 12.64
CA ASN A 242 5.08 -20.43 13.43
C ASN A 242 4.92 -20.16 14.94
N ARG A 243 5.79 -20.73 15.79
CA ARG A 243 5.72 -20.55 17.26
C ARG A 243 5.95 -19.10 17.73
N VAL A 244 6.57 -18.25 16.89
CA VAL A 244 6.93 -16.87 17.22
C VAL A 244 6.00 -15.88 16.52
N PHE A 245 5.61 -16.18 15.28
CA PHE A 245 4.74 -15.33 14.48
C PHE A 245 3.38 -15.99 14.33
N SER A 246 2.33 -15.31 14.79
CA SER A 246 0.95 -15.69 14.53
C SER A 246 0.25 -14.53 13.85
N SER A 247 -0.54 -14.83 12.83
CA SER A 247 -1.43 -13.85 12.21
C SER A 247 -2.85 -14.22 12.59
N SER A 248 -3.42 -13.49 13.55
CA SER A 248 -4.82 -13.64 13.95
C SER A 248 -5.76 -13.13 12.85
N ARG A 249 -5.33 -12.08 12.12
CA ARG A 249 -6.05 -11.46 11.02
C ARG A 249 -5.09 -11.04 9.93
N GLN A 250 -5.34 -11.52 8.71
CA GLN A 250 -4.55 -11.13 7.54
C GLN A 250 -5.02 -9.80 6.95
N ARG A 251 -6.26 -9.40 7.21
CA ARG A 251 -6.88 -8.19 6.66
C ARG A 251 -7.98 -7.68 7.57
N CYS A 252 -8.05 -6.36 7.77
CA CYS A 252 -9.11 -5.73 8.54
C CYS A 252 -9.26 -4.25 8.16
N PHE A 253 -10.46 -3.71 8.34
CA PHE A 253 -10.68 -2.26 8.34
C PHE A 253 -10.28 -1.66 9.68
N THR A 254 -9.72 -0.46 9.63
CA THR A 254 -9.17 0.26 10.79
C THR A 254 -9.13 1.76 10.52
N SER A 255 -8.98 2.59 11.56
CA SER A 255 -8.77 4.03 11.43
C SER A 255 -7.30 4.44 11.52
N LYS A 256 -6.49 3.62 12.20
CA LYS A 256 -5.09 3.89 12.49
C LYS A 256 -4.26 2.61 12.51
N VAL A 257 -3.10 2.63 11.85
CA VAL A 257 -2.10 1.56 11.91
C VAL A 257 -0.75 2.16 12.26
N CYS A 258 -0.10 1.58 13.26
CA CYS A 258 1.30 1.86 13.59
C CYS A 258 2.15 0.64 13.25
N VAL A 259 3.28 0.86 12.60
CA VAL A 259 4.21 -0.20 12.21
C VAL A 259 5.59 0.16 12.71
N ARG A 260 6.26 -0.78 13.38
CA ARG A 260 7.67 -0.67 13.75
C ARG A 260 8.47 -1.66 12.92
N SER A 261 9.42 -1.15 12.16
CA SER A 261 10.29 -1.99 11.34
C SER A 261 11.28 -2.76 12.20
N ARG A 262 11.50 -4.02 11.81
CA ARG A 262 12.60 -4.89 12.25
C ARG A 262 13.43 -5.40 11.06
N CYS A 263 13.30 -4.70 9.94
CA CYS A 263 13.93 -5.01 8.66
C CYS A 263 15.28 -4.30 8.53
N TRP A 264 16.19 -4.85 7.72
CA TRP A 264 17.52 -4.25 7.53
C TRP A 264 17.58 -3.32 6.33
N ASP A 265 16.82 -3.65 5.28
CA ASP A 265 16.73 -2.89 4.04
C ASP A 265 15.26 -2.87 3.59
N ALA A 266 14.43 -2.14 4.33
CA ALA A 266 13.02 -1.97 4.02
C ALA A 266 12.70 -0.55 3.56
N CYS A 267 11.66 -0.47 2.74
CA CYS A 267 11.10 0.79 2.27
C CYS A 267 9.62 0.89 2.60
N MET A 268 9.18 2.13 2.75
CA MET A 268 7.78 2.51 2.77
C MET A 268 7.47 3.27 1.48
N VAL A 269 6.61 2.70 0.62
CA VAL A 269 6.24 3.25 -0.68
C VAL A 269 4.82 3.80 -0.63
N VAL A 270 4.65 5.05 -1.05
CA VAL A 270 3.38 5.79 -1.09
C VAL A 270 2.93 5.96 -2.53
N ASP A 271 1.72 5.50 -2.85
CA ASP A 271 1.07 5.56 -4.16
C ASP A 271 1.92 5.03 -5.34
N GLY A 272 2.91 4.18 -5.04
CA GLY A 272 3.87 3.64 -6.02
C GLY A 272 4.87 4.64 -6.58
N GLY A 273 4.82 5.91 -6.18
CA GLY A 273 5.64 6.99 -6.74
C GLY A 273 6.68 7.58 -5.81
N THR A 274 6.50 7.45 -4.49
CA THR A 274 7.42 8.03 -3.49
C THR A 274 7.81 6.99 -2.47
N SER A 275 9.11 6.88 -2.17
CA SER A 275 9.66 5.92 -1.23
C SER A 275 10.38 6.62 -0.07
N PHE A 276 10.32 6.02 1.11
CA PHE A 276 11.08 6.40 2.29
C PHE A 276 11.84 5.19 2.83
N GLU A 277 13.02 5.43 3.40
CA GLU A 277 13.74 4.40 4.15
C GLU A 277 12.93 3.98 5.39
N PHE A 278 12.84 2.68 5.65
CA PHE A 278 12.04 2.14 6.74
C PHE A 278 12.73 0.97 7.46
N ASN A 279 13.99 1.20 7.86
CA ASN A 279 14.86 0.21 8.50
C ASN A 279 14.60 0.02 9.99
N ASP A 280 15.28 -0.95 10.61
CA ASP A 280 15.08 -1.38 12.00
C ASP A 280 15.04 -0.18 12.96
N GLY A 281 14.00 -0.17 13.80
CA GLY A 281 13.76 0.89 14.77
C GLY A 281 12.94 2.08 14.24
N ALA A 282 12.73 2.20 12.92
CA ALA A 282 11.78 3.16 12.36
C ALA A 282 10.33 2.76 12.70
N ILE A 283 9.50 3.77 12.97
CA ILE A 283 8.09 3.64 13.29
C ILE A 283 7.29 4.55 12.35
N ALA A 284 6.33 3.97 11.64
CA ALA A 284 5.37 4.71 10.82
C ALA A 284 3.99 4.68 11.49
N SER A 285 3.38 5.84 11.64
CA SER A 285 1.96 5.96 12.05
C SER A 285 1.13 6.44 10.88
N MET A 286 0.14 5.64 10.49
CA MET A 286 -0.76 5.87 9.35
C MET A 286 -2.19 6.01 9.83
N LEU A 287 -2.84 7.11 9.48
CA LEU A 287 -4.22 7.40 9.89
C LEU A 287 -4.97 8.22 8.85
N ILE A 288 -6.29 8.21 8.94
CA ILE A 288 -7.15 9.11 8.17
C ILE A 288 -7.37 10.42 8.92
N ASN A 289 -7.26 11.54 8.21
CA ASN A 289 -7.62 12.85 8.75
C ASN A 289 -8.43 13.63 7.70
N LYS A 290 -9.53 14.25 8.16
CA LYS A 290 -10.44 15.07 7.35
C LYS A 290 -9.75 16.24 6.65
N GLU A 291 -8.71 16.80 7.26
CA GLU A 291 -7.93 17.90 6.67
C GLU A 291 -7.18 17.49 5.40
N ASP A 292 -6.89 16.20 5.27
CA ASP A 292 -6.22 15.65 4.11
C ASP A 292 -7.19 15.12 3.06
N GLU A 293 -8.51 15.33 3.14
CA GLU A 293 -9.40 14.86 2.07
C GLU A 293 -9.04 15.51 0.74
N LEU A 294 -8.97 14.71 -0.33
CA LEU A 294 -8.77 15.22 -1.68
C LEU A 294 -10.12 15.43 -2.36
N ARG A 295 -10.42 16.68 -2.69
CA ARG A 295 -11.62 17.03 -3.44
C ARG A 295 -11.43 16.75 -4.93
N THR A 296 -12.27 15.88 -5.49
CA THR A 296 -12.30 15.58 -6.93
C THR A 296 -13.70 15.78 -7.49
N VAL A 297 -13.81 15.92 -8.80
CA VAL A 297 -15.10 16.09 -9.48
C VAL A 297 -15.63 14.74 -9.94
N LEU A 298 -16.93 14.52 -9.77
CA LEU A 298 -17.66 13.45 -10.43
C LEU A 298 -18.71 14.01 -11.39
N LEU A 299 -18.59 13.60 -12.65
CA LEU A 299 -19.62 13.79 -13.68
C LEU A 299 -20.41 12.49 -13.84
N GLU A 300 -21.72 12.62 -14.04
CA GLU A 300 -22.56 11.48 -14.38
C GLU A 300 -22.18 10.92 -15.77
N GLN A 301 -22.30 9.60 -15.88
CA GLN A 301 -22.00 8.82 -17.09
C GLN A 301 -23.00 9.04 -18.20
#